data_AF-A0A1Q8G1G2-F1
#
_entry.id   AF-A0A1Q8G1G2-F1
#
_cell.length_a   1.000
_cell.length_b   1.000
_cell.length_c   1.000
_cell.angle_alpha   90.00
_cell.angle_beta   90.00
_cell.angle_gamma   90.00
#
_symmetry.space_group_name_H-M   'P 1'
#
loop_
_entity.id
_entity.type
_entity.pdbx_description
1 polymer ?
#
loop_
_entity_poly.entity_id
_entity_poly.type
_entity_poly.pdbx_seq_one_letter_code
_entity_poly.pdbx_strand_id
1 'polypeptide(L)'
;MSLTATPLAAATDQSPPSQIVRIHMNELESEAGRADVETRIRVAANRVCRQHGLRGLVAERIRRACFREAFTDGMSQLNRQYADTTSRTVAVVIAAQ
;
A
#
# COMPACT_ATOMS: atom_id res chain seq x y z
N MET A 1 -35.30 -27.43 25.55
CA MET A 1 -34.13 -27.44 24.66
C MET A 1 -33.94 -26.02 24.14
N SER A 2 -33.03 -25.25 24.74
CA SER A 2 -32.78 -23.86 24.33
C SER A 2 -31.68 -23.85 23.28
N LEU A 3 -32.02 -23.41 22.06
CA LEU A 3 -31.06 -23.09 21.01
C LEU A 3 -30.46 -21.73 21.32
N THR A 4 -29.30 -21.71 21.96
CA THR A 4 -28.46 -20.51 22.04
C THR A 4 -27.93 -20.22 20.65
N ALA A 5 -28.54 -19.23 19.98
CA ALA A 5 -27.98 -18.63 18.78
C ALA A 5 -26.74 -17.83 19.19
N THR A 6 -25.57 -18.47 19.10
CA THR A 6 -24.29 -17.78 19.17
C THR A 6 -24.24 -16.84 17.97
N PRO A 7 -24.22 -15.51 18.14
CA PRO A 7 -24.00 -14.65 17.00
C PRO A 7 -22.57 -14.93 16.53
N LEU A 8 -22.42 -15.50 15.34
CA LEU A 8 -21.17 -15.37 14.60
C LEU A 8 -21.03 -13.88 14.30
N ALA A 9 -20.41 -13.15 15.23
CA ALA A 9 -19.72 -11.94 14.89
C ALA A 9 -18.61 -12.38 13.93
N ALA A 10 -18.92 -12.36 12.63
CA ALA A 10 -17.90 -12.34 11.61
C ALA A 10 -17.07 -11.10 11.94
N ALA A 11 -15.93 -11.32 12.60
CA ALA A 11 -14.87 -10.34 12.67
C ALA A 11 -14.49 -10.11 11.21
N THR A 12 -15.13 -9.13 10.58
CA THR A 12 -14.59 -8.56 9.35
C THR A 12 -13.22 -8.06 9.78
N ASP A 13 -12.20 -8.77 9.37
CA ASP A 13 -10.82 -8.39 9.49
C ASP A 13 -10.69 -7.10 8.67
N GLN A 14 -11.04 -5.96 9.29
CA GLN A 14 -11.00 -4.62 8.68
C GLN A 14 -9.54 -4.13 8.65
N SER A 15 -8.62 -5.04 8.34
CA SER A 15 -7.26 -4.67 8.01
C SER A 15 -7.33 -3.72 6.81
N PRO A 16 -6.71 -2.53 6.90
CA PRO A 16 -6.73 -1.57 5.81
C PRO A 16 -6.24 -2.22 4.52
N PRO A 17 -6.78 -1.83 3.35
CA PRO A 17 -6.33 -2.39 2.08
C PRO A 17 -4.83 -2.17 1.92
N SER A 18 -4.11 -3.23 1.60
CA SER A 18 -2.65 -3.21 1.45
C SER A 18 -2.17 -3.98 0.23
N GLN A 19 -1.00 -3.62 -0.28
CA GLN A 19 -0.30 -4.29 -1.38
C GLN A 19 1.20 -4.35 -1.09
N ILE A 20 1.84 -5.44 -1.53
CA ILE A 20 3.29 -5.61 -1.40
C ILE A 20 3.93 -5.42 -2.78
N VAL A 21 4.86 -4.48 -2.88
CA VAL A 21 5.70 -4.25 -4.06
C VAL A 21 7.08 -4.85 -3.78
N ARG A 22 7.45 -5.91 -4.50
CA ARG A 22 8.77 -6.55 -4.41
C ARG A 22 9.73 -5.89 -5.39
N ILE A 23 10.84 -5.35 -4.91
CA ILE A 23 11.81 -4.60 -5.71
C ILE A 23 13.15 -5.30 -5.64
N HIS A 24 13.72 -5.61 -6.80
CA HIS A 24 15.08 -6.11 -6.89
C HIS A 24 16.07 -4.92 -6.85
N MET A 25 17.17 -5.08 -6.11
CA MET A 25 18.11 -3.98 -5.89
C MET A 25 18.79 -3.50 -7.19
N ASN A 26 18.97 -4.39 -8.16
CA ASN A 26 19.50 -4.03 -9.48
C ASN A 26 18.56 -3.10 -10.27
N GLU A 27 17.26 -3.09 -9.99
CA GLU A 27 16.34 -2.11 -10.59
C GLU A 27 16.69 -0.68 -10.16
N LEU A 28 17.31 -0.51 -8.98
CA LEU A 28 17.68 0.80 -8.43
C LEU A 28 19.05 1.30 -8.90
N GLU A 29 19.77 0.52 -9.69
CA GLU A 29 21.11 0.87 -10.22
C GLU A 29 21.04 1.81 -11.42
N SER A 30 19.87 1.92 -12.07
CA SER A 30 19.66 2.81 -13.22
C SER A 30 18.55 3.82 -12.97
N GLU A 31 18.60 4.97 -13.64
CA GLU A 31 17.54 5.98 -13.58
C GLU A 31 16.20 5.43 -14.10
N ALA A 32 16.24 4.68 -15.20
CA ALA A 32 15.05 4.06 -15.79
C ALA A 32 14.40 3.05 -14.83
N GLY A 33 15.20 2.20 -14.17
CA GLY A 33 14.67 1.24 -13.20
C GLY A 33 14.15 1.90 -11.91
N ARG A 34 14.79 2.98 -11.44
CA ARG A 34 14.26 3.81 -10.35
C ARG A 34 12.89 4.41 -10.71
N ALA A 35 12.74 4.93 -11.92
CA ALA A 35 11.48 5.46 -12.40
C ALA A 35 10.37 4.39 -12.52
N ASP A 36 10.73 3.18 -12.95
CA ASP A 36 9.79 2.05 -12.98
C ASP A 36 9.34 1.63 -11.58
N VAL A 37 10.28 1.52 -10.64
CA VAL A 37 10.00 1.23 -9.23
C VAL A 37 9.07 2.29 -8.62
N GLU A 38 9.36 3.58 -8.85
CA GLU A 38 8.50 4.67 -8.38
C GLU A 38 7.08 4.54 -8.98
N THR A 39 6.99 4.22 -10.28
CA THR A 39 5.72 4.01 -10.97
C THR A 39 4.93 2.87 -10.36
N ARG A 40 5.58 1.75 -10.02
CA ARG A 40 4.94 0.59 -9.39
C ARG A 40 4.41 0.92 -8.00
N ILE A 41 5.18 1.65 -7.19
CA ILE A 41 4.74 2.16 -5.87
C ILE A 41 3.54 3.10 -6.04
N ARG A 42 3.60 4.03 -7.01
CA ARG A 42 2.51 4.95 -7.34
C ARG A 42 1.22 4.21 -7.74
N VAL A 43 1.33 3.16 -8.55
CA VAL A 43 0.18 2.33 -8.95
C VAL A 43 -0.40 1.58 -7.76
N ALA A 44 0.44 1.00 -6.90
CA ALA A 44 -0.01 0.33 -5.67
C ALA A 44 -0.73 1.30 -4.73
N ALA A 45 -0.18 2.50 -4.51
CA ALA A 45 -0.79 3.54 -3.68
C ALA A 45 -2.17 3.96 -4.22
N ASN A 46 -2.29 4.14 -5.55
CA ASN A 46 -3.59 4.43 -6.16
C ASN A 46 -4.62 3.30 -5.98
N ARG A 47 -4.19 2.03 -6.01
CA ARG A 47 -5.09 0.89 -5.81
C ARG A 47 -5.62 0.82 -4.38
N VAL A 48 -4.75 0.93 -3.38
CA VAL A 48 -5.17 0.83 -1.97
C VAL A 48 -6.05 2.02 -1.56
N CYS A 49 -5.83 3.20 -2.15
CA CYS A 49 -6.61 4.41 -1.89
C CYS A 49 -7.87 4.54 -2.74
N ARG A 50 -8.21 3.54 -3.57
CA ARG A 50 -9.41 3.59 -4.38
C ARG A 50 -10.65 3.39 -3.50
N GLN A 51 -11.40 4.48 -3.29
CA GLN A 51 -12.66 4.41 -2.55
C GLN A 51 -13.77 3.82 -3.42
N HIS A 52 -14.41 2.76 -2.93
CA HIS A 52 -15.63 2.22 -3.53
C HIS A 52 -16.84 2.99 -2.98
N GLY A 53 -17.70 3.49 -3.86
CA GLY A 53 -18.98 4.09 -3.48
C GLY A 53 -18.96 5.59 -3.10
N LEU A 54 -17.79 6.19 -2.85
CA LEU A 54 -17.66 7.63 -2.60
C LEU A 54 -17.40 8.40 -3.92
N ARG A 55 -18.12 9.50 -4.14
CA ARG A 55 -18.00 10.38 -5.31
C ARG A 55 -18.00 11.85 -4.90
N GLY A 56 -17.49 12.71 -5.78
CA GLY A 56 -17.46 14.16 -5.58
C GLY A 56 -16.17 14.69 -4.93
N LEU A 57 -16.14 15.99 -4.67
CA LEU A 57 -14.92 16.70 -4.25
C LEU A 57 -14.34 16.19 -2.92
N VAL A 58 -15.20 15.78 -1.98
CA VAL A 58 -14.78 15.22 -0.70
C VAL A 58 -14.08 13.87 -0.90
N ALA A 59 -14.66 12.98 -1.71
CA ALA A 59 -14.06 11.69 -2.04
C ALA A 59 -12.69 11.88 -2.71
N GLU A 60 -12.58 12.84 -3.63
CA GLU A 60 -11.33 13.16 -4.30
C GLU A 60 -10.28 13.72 -3.33
N ARG A 61 -10.68 14.58 -2.37
CA ARG A 61 -9.79 15.07 -1.32
C ARG A 61 -9.26 13.92 -0.46
N ILE A 62 -10.13 13.01 -0.02
CA ILE A 62 -9.72 11.86 0.80
C ILE A 62 -8.78 10.95 0.00
N ARG A 63 -9.11 10.65 -1.25
CA ARG A 63 -8.27 9.85 -2.15
C ARG A 63 -6.87 10.46 -2.32
N ARG A 64 -6.78 11.78 -2.50
CA ARG A 64 -5.49 12.49 -2.62
C ARG A 64 -4.68 12.46 -1.33
N ALA A 65 -5.34 12.61 -0.18
CA ALA A 65 -4.68 12.52 1.12
C ALA A 65 -4.10 11.11 1.34
N CYS A 66 -4.93 10.07 1.18
CA CYS A 66 -4.51 8.67 1.25
C CYS A 66 -3.35 8.39 0.28
N PHE A 67 -3.49 8.79 -0.99
CA PHE A 67 -2.46 8.53 -2.00
C PHE A 67 -1.11 9.13 -1.59
N ARG A 68 -1.12 10.40 -1.13
CA ARG A 68 0.10 11.10 -0.74
C ARG A 68 0.80 10.39 0.42
N GLU A 69 0.03 9.97 1.40
CA GLU A 69 0.53 9.28 2.58
C GLU A 69 1.09 7.90 2.23
N ALA A 70 0.30 7.06 1.56
CA ALA A 70 0.70 5.71 1.15
C ALA A 70 1.93 5.72 0.21
N PHE A 71 2.01 6.69 -0.71
CA PHE A 71 3.15 6.85 -1.59
C PHE A 71 4.41 7.30 -0.83
N THR A 72 4.29 8.31 0.04
CA THR A 72 5.42 8.84 0.81
C THR A 72 5.97 7.79 1.77
N ASP A 73 5.10 7.03 2.44
CA ASP A 73 5.53 5.93 3.30
C ASP A 73 6.20 4.81 2.51
N GLY A 74 5.63 4.39 1.38
CA GLY A 74 6.24 3.39 0.49
C GLY A 74 7.64 3.76 0.02
N MET A 75 7.84 5.02 -0.41
CA MET A 75 9.17 5.53 -0.79
C MET A 75 10.12 5.60 0.40
N SER A 76 9.63 5.96 1.58
CA SER A 76 10.43 6.00 2.82
C SER A 76 10.88 4.60 3.24
N GLN A 77 9.99 3.60 3.15
CA GLN A 77 10.32 2.19 3.38
C GLN A 77 11.40 1.71 2.39
N LEU A 78 11.25 2.02 1.10
CA LEU A 78 12.24 1.67 0.09
C LEU A 78 13.61 2.26 0.43
N ASN A 79 13.67 3.55 0.76
CA ASN A 79 14.93 4.21 1.10
C ASN A 79 15.60 3.61 2.35
N ARG A 80 14.82 3.33 3.40
CA ARG A 80 15.34 2.68 4.61
C ARG A 80 15.88 1.28 4.31
N GLN A 81 15.12 0.47 3.59
CA GLN A 81 15.52 -0.92 3.29
C GLN A 81 16.70 -0.96 2.30
N TYR A 82 16.75 -0.04 1.33
CA TYR A 82 17.88 0.08 0.41
C TYR A 82 19.18 0.44 1.14
N ALA A 83 19.12 1.32 2.15
CA ALA A 83 20.29 1.72 2.92
C ALA A 83 20.83 0.61 3.85
N ASP A 84 19.98 -0.35 4.25
CA ASP A 84 20.28 -1.33 5.31
C ASP A 84 20.45 -2.77 4.79
N THR A 85 20.10 -3.07 3.54
CA THR A 85 20.00 -4.47 3.10
C THR A 85 21.25 -5.02 2.42
N THR A 86 21.62 -6.25 2.80
CA THR A 86 22.46 -7.17 2.02
C THR A 86 21.63 -8.06 1.08
N SER A 87 20.29 -7.96 1.15
CA SER A 87 19.35 -8.75 0.36
C SER A 87 19.28 -8.25 -1.09
N ARG A 88 19.10 -9.17 -2.04
CA ARG A 88 18.90 -8.84 -3.46
C ARG A 88 17.50 -8.28 -3.75
N THR A 89 16.57 -8.44 -2.81
CA THR A 89 15.16 -8.06 -2.97
C THR A 89 14.62 -7.44 -1.69
N VAL A 90 13.85 -6.38 -1.83
CA VAL A 90 13.18 -5.60 -0.80
C VAL A 90 11.67 -5.70 -0.97
N ALA A 91 10.93 -5.77 0.13
CA ALA A 91 9.47 -5.78 0.12
C ALA A 91 8.96 -4.47 0.72
N VAL A 92 8.32 -3.66 -0.12
CA VAL A 92 7.66 -2.42 0.31
C VAL A 92 6.18 -2.72 0.51
N VAL A 93 5.65 -2.43 1.69
CA VAL A 93 4.23 -2.60 2.01
C VAL A 93 3.54 -1.25 1.81
N ILE A 94 2.54 -1.21 0.95
CA ILE A 94 1.73 -0.02 0.66
C ILE A 94 0.36 -0.25 1.27
N ALA A 95 -0.04 0.56 2.24
CA ALA A 95 -1.34 0.46 2.90
C ALA A 95 -2.06 1.80 2.90
N ALA A 96 -3.39 1.77 2.84
CA ALA A 96 -4.20 2.93 3.23
C ALA A 96 -4.15 3.06 4.76
N GLN A 97 -3.97 4.28 5.27
CA GLN A 97 -4.03 4.56 6.72
C GLN A 97 -5.45 4.86 7.17
#